data_AF-N8ZUP8-F1
#
_entry.id   AF-N8ZUP8-F1
#
_cell.length_a   1.000
_cell.length_b   1.000
_cell.length_c   1.000
_cell.angle_alpha   90.00
_cell.angle_beta   90.00
_cell.angle_gamma   90.00
#
_symmetry.space_group_name_H-M   'P 1'
#
loop_
_entity.id
_entity.type
_entity.pdbx_description
1 polymer ?
#
loop_
_entity_poly.entity_id
_entity_poly.type
_entity_poly.pdbx_seq_one_letter_code
_entity_poly.pdbx_strand_id
1 'polypeptide(L)'
;MSSTIKQQINSTFEAFSQNIGPAQVLESLSKGIGIEYAEVETSDWTFIEKNCPISIADIYGGFLKFRYSMKTYETQRHKEKSSKYFCEFLNIDGDGNERYRVGFDNYSVYVLKKNPVSKLPAGLSKHLTWGTKLNGFDFYIERNGQLIPTTPSEKVTPHLYKARQAKELARRCQYLDEKGFFESEPRQRKTLG
;
A
#
# COMPACT_ATOMS: atom_id res chain seq x y z
N MET A 1 15.55 -18.41 15.92
CA MET A 1 14.94 -18.28 14.57
C MET A 1 15.01 -16.83 14.09
N SER A 2 16.23 -16.31 13.84
CA SER A 2 16.47 -14.87 13.56
C SER A 2 17.20 -14.62 12.22
N SER A 3 17.53 -15.69 11.48
CA SER A 3 18.33 -15.62 10.26
C SER A 3 17.53 -15.21 9.02
N THR A 4 16.28 -15.66 8.88
CA THR A 4 15.51 -15.50 7.64
C THR A 4 15.00 -14.07 7.39
N ILE A 5 14.57 -13.36 8.45
CA ILE A 5 14.13 -11.95 8.34
C ILE A 5 15.32 -11.02 8.08
N LYS A 6 16.46 -11.29 8.72
CA LYS A 6 17.72 -10.57 8.43
C LYS A 6 18.17 -10.82 6.99
N GLN A 7 18.07 -12.05 6.49
CA GLN A 7 18.39 -12.37 5.10
C GLN A 7 17.48 -11.68 4.09
N GLN A 8 16.18 -11.53 4.39
CA GLN A 8 15.23 -10.88 3.47
C GLN A 8 15.35 -9.34 3.46
N ILE A 9 15.66 -8.73 4.61
CA ILE A 9 16.00 -7.31 4.69
C ILE A 9 17.34 -7.07 3.97
N ASN A 10 18.33 -7.94 4.19
CA ASN A 10 19.62 -7.86 3.52
C ASN A 10 19.49 -8.04 2.01
N SER A 11 18.68 -8.99 1.52
CA SER A 11 18.47 -9.20 0.08
C SER A 11 17.78 -8.02 -0.61
N THR A 12 16.89 -7.34 0.13
CA THR A 12 16.22 -6.13 -0.37
C THR A 12 17.21 -4.97 -0.42
N PHE A 13 18.02 -4.80 0.63
CA PHE A 13 19.08 -3.79 0.67
C PHE A 13 20.16 -4.03 -0.40
N GLU A 14 20.52 -5.29 -0.64
CA GLU A 14 21.43 -5.73 -1.69
C GLU A 14 20.91 -5.33 -3.06
N ALA A 15 19.62 -5.50 -3.34
CA ALA A 15 19.00 -5.08 -4.61
C ALA A 15 19.02 -3.55 -4.83
N PHE A 16 18.95 -2.74 -3.77
CA PHE A 16 19.08 -1.27 -3.86
C PHE A 16 20.53 -0.81 -4.00
N SER A 17 21.47 -1.61 -3.51
CA SER A 17 22.91 -1.33 -3.64
C SER A 17 23.51 -1.81 -4.98
N GLN A 18 22.73 -2.50 -5.82
CA GLN A 18 23.17 -2.92 -7.13
C GLN A 18 23.32 -1.73 -8.08
N ASN A 19 24.45 -1.68 -8.78
CA ASN A 19 24.66 -0.76 -9.88
C ASN A 19 23.69 -1.12 -11.01
N ILE A 20 22.95 -0.13 -11.50
CA ILE A 20 22.00 -0.29 -12.61
C ILE A 20 22.57 0.27 -13.91
N GLY A 21 22.17 -0.34 -15.02
CA GLY A 21 22.64 0.05 -16.35
C GLY A 21 21.95 1.30 -16.91
N PRO A 22 22.54 1.97 -17.92
CA PRO A 22 21.99 3.19 -18.54
C PRO A 22 20.52 3.10 -18.98
N ALA A 23 20.14 1.96 -19.60
CA ALA A 23 18.75 1.75 -20.04
C ALA A 23 17.77 1.71 -18.85
N GLN A 24 18.17 1.06 -17.75
CA GLN A 24 17.36 0.98 -16.53
C GLN A 24 17.26 2.34 -15.83
N VAL A 25 18.32 3.15 -15.87
CA VAL A 25 18.30 4.53 -15.35
C VAL A 25 17.23 5.36 -16.06
N LEU A 26 17.24 5.37 -17.39
CA LEU A 26 16.28 6.15 -18.18
C LEU A 26 14.84 5.68 -17.98
N GLU A 27 14.62 4.37 -17.98
CA GLU A 27 13.30 3.79 -17.71
C GLU A 27 12.80 4.18 -16.32
N SER A 28 13.66 4.11 -15.31
CA SER A 28 13.33 4.42 -13.92
C SER A 28 13.02 5.91 -13.73
N LEU A 29 13.82 6.79 -14.33
CA LEU A 29 13.58 8.24 -14.32
C LEU A 29 12.26 8.58 -15.03
N SER A 30 11.92 7.91 -16.14
CA SER A 30 10.65 8.11 -16.85
C SER A 30 9.43 7.72 -15.99
N LYS A 31 9.60 6.74 -15.11
CA LYS A 31 8.60 6.27 -14.15
C LYS A 31 8.60 7.07 -12.84
N GLY A 32 9.40 8.13 -12.74
CA GLY A 32 9.53 8.93 -11.53
C GLY A 32 10.18 8.20 -10.35
N ILE A 33 10.88 7.09 -10.61
CA ILE A 33 11.67 6.36 -9.63
C ILE A 33 12.99 7.11 -9.45
N GLY A 34 13.31 7.45 -8.22
CA GLY A 34 14.50 8.24 -7.93
C GLY A 34 15.75 7.39 -8.00
N ILE A 35 16.74 7.96 -8.66
CA ILE A 35 18.04 7.36 -8.91
C ILE A 35 19.10 8.20 -8.20
N GLU A 36 20.09 7.53 -7.65
CA GLU A 36 21.32 8.14 -7.15
C GLU A 36 22.47 7.81 -8.09
N TYR A 37 23.40 8.74 -8.23
CA TYR A 37 24.64 8.57 -8.98
C TYR A 37 25.84 8.86 -8.10
N ALA A 38 26.97 8.26 -8.44
CA ALA A 38 28.28 8.58 -7.88
C ALA A 38 29.33 8.39 -8.99
N GLU A 39 30.49 9.00 -8.83
CA GLU A 39 31.63 8.66 -9.69
C GLU A 39 32.04 7.20 -9.46
N VAL A 40 32.59 6.56 -10.50
CA VAL A 40 33.17 5.22 -10.34
C VAL A 40 34.28 5.30 -9.29
N GLU A 41 34.38 4.28 -8.44
CA GLU A 41 35.29 4.20 -7.28
C GLU A 41 34.99 5.13 -6.08
N THR A 42 34.02 6.05 -6.16
CA THR A 42 33.61 6.87 -5.00
C THR A 42 32.38 6.30 -4.30
N SER A 43 32.15 6.68 -3.04
CA SER A 43 30.95 6.26 -2.27
C SER A 43 30.00 7.43 -1.99
N ASP A 44 30.21 8.56 -2.64
CA ASP A 44 29.48 9.80 -2.42
C ASP A 44 28.28 9.89 -3.36
N TRP A 45 27.20 9.22 -2.96
CA TRP A 45 25.98 9.13 -3.74
C TRP A 45 25.16 10.42 -3.70
N THR A 46 24.85 10.94 -4.87
CA THR A 46 24.05 12.15 -5.08
C THR A 46 22.74 11.79 -5.77
N PHE A 47 21.64 12.40 -5.33
CA PHE A 47 20.32 12.15 -5.91
C PHE A 47 20.13 12.91 -7.23
N ILE A 48 19.55 12.26 -8.25
CA ILE A 48 19.22 12.90 -9.52
C ILE A 48 17.92 13.70 -9.36
N GLU A 49 18.06 15.02 -9.16
CA GLU A 49 16.95 15.96 -9.16
C GLU A 49 16.61 16.46 -10.58
N LYS A 50 15.44 17.10 -10.75
CA LYS A 50 15.00 17.64 -12.05
C LYS A 50 15.98 18.64 -12.69
N ASN A 51 16.78 19.32 -11.87
CA ASN A 51 17.76 20.31 -12.30
C ASN A 51 19.20 19.81 -12.12
N CYS A 52 19.39 18.49 -12.04
CA CYS A 52 20.71 17.89 -11.91
C CYS A 52 21.56 18.19 -13.15
N PRO A 53 22.85 18.56 -13.01
CA PRO A 53 23.74 18.88 -14.13
C PRO A 53 24.20 17.64 -14.94
N ILE A 54 23.51 16.50 -14.81
CA ILE A 54 23.81 15.27 -15.55
C ILE A 54 23.06 15.28 -16.87
N SER A 55 23.81 15.11 -17.95
CA SER A 55 23.27 14.89 -19.28
C SER A 55 23.09 13.40 -19.59
N ILE A 56 22.36 13.09 -20.66
CA ILE A 56 22.24 11.71 -21.16
C ILE A 56 23.61 11.14 -21.53
N ALA A 57 24.54 11.97 -22.02
CA ALA A 57 25.88 11.52 -22.38
C ALA A 57 26.64 11.01 -21.15
N ASP A 58 26.48 11.65 -19.99
CA ASP A 58 27.13 11.24 -18.74
C ASP A 58 26.61 9.88 -18.23
N ILE A 59 25.34 9.56 -18.51
CA ILE A 59 24.73 8.27 -18.17
C ILE A 59 25.39 7.12 -18.95
N TYR A 60 25.77 7.36 -20.22
CA TYR A 60 26.44 6.37 -21.07
C TYR A 60 27.97 6.48 -21.06
N GLY A 61 28.52 7.54 -20.46
CA GLY A 61 29.94 7.85 -20.50
C GLY A 61 30.83 6.93 -19.65
N GLY A 62 30.24 6.14 -18.76
CA GLY A 62 30.97 5.14 -17.96
C GLY A 62 31.77 5.70 -16.78
N PHE A 63 31.80 7.01 -16.59
CA PHE A 63 32.44 7.68 -15.44
C PHE A 63 31.55 7.73 -14.19
N LEU A 64 30.24 7.48 -14.37
CA LEU A 64 29.25 7.45 -13.31
C LEU A 64 28.69 6.04 -13.13
N LYS A 65 28.43 5.69 -11.88
CA LYS A 65 27.62 4.53 -11.49
C LYS A 65 26.30 5.00 -10.90
N PHE A 66 25.26 4.20 -11.11
CA PHE A 66 23.89 4.56 -10.73
C PHE A 66 23.28 3.46 -9.86
N ARG A 67 22.40 3.84 -8.94
CA ARG A 67 21.60 2.91 -8.15
C ARG A 67 20.22 3.49 -7.86
N TYR A 68 19.31 2.65 -7.40
CA TYR A 68 18.01 3.11 -6.91
C TYR A 68 18.15 3.90 -5.61
N SER A 69 17.45 5.03 -5.50
CA SER A 69 17.45 5.81 -4.27
C SER A 69 16.53 5.19 -3.21
N MET A 70 17.05 5.01 -2.00
CA MET A 70 16.26 4.62 -0.83
C MET A 70 15.17 5.66 -0.49
N LYS A 71 15.45 6.94 -0.72
CA LYS A 71 14.50 8.04 -0.44
C LYS A 71 13.19 7.86 -1.21
N THR A 72 13.27 7.36 -2.44
CA THR A 72 12.10 7.19 -3.32
C THR A 72 11.34 5.90 -3.06
N TYR A 73 12.00 4.86 -2.55
CA TYR A 73 11.30 3.64 -2.11
C TYR A 73 10.34 3.92 -0.94
N GLU A 74 10.78 4.70 0.06
CA GLU A 74 9.92 5.11 1.17
C GLU A 74 8.82 6.08 0.72
N THR A 75 9.13 7.05 -0.14
CA THR A 75 8.10 8.00 -0.61
C THR A 75 7.14 7.42 -1.65
N GLN A 76 7.52 6.51 -2.55
CA GLN A 76 6.58 5.88 -3.50
C GLN A 76 5.65 4.88 -2.82
N ARG A 77 6.14 4.13 -1.82
CA ARG A 77 5.29 3.25 -1.01
C ARG A 77 4.23 4.02 -0.22
N HIS A 78 4.49 5.29 0.13
CA HIS A 78 3.59 6.13 0.92
C HIS A 78 2.79 7.19 0.12
N LYS A 79 3.30 7.73 -1.00
CA LYS A 79 2.64 8.86 -1.71
C LYS A 79 1.49 8.47 -2.63
N GLU A 80 1.49 7.29 -3.24
CA GLU A 80 0.51 7.04 -4.31
C GLU A 80 -0.84 6.48 -3.84
N LYS A 81 -0.96 6.00 -2.60
CA LYS A 81 -2.27 5.62 -2.01
C LYS A 81 -2.55 6.17 -0.61
N SER A 82 -1.51 6.58 0.13
CA SER A 82 -1.58 6.55 1.59
C SER A 82 -1.80 7.92 2.29
N SER A 83 -1.80 9.07 1.60
CA SER A 83 -1.95 10.37 2.29
C SER A 83 -3.39 10.93 2.37
N LYS A 84 -4.38 10.31 1.72
CA LYS A 84 -5.71 10.92 1.58
C LYS A 84 -6.67 10.65 2.74
N TYR A 85 -6.52 9.53 3.45
CA TYR A 85 -7.48 9.08 4.45
C TYR A 85 -6.79 8.69 5.76
N PHE A 86 -7.36 9.11 6.89
CA PHE A 86 -6.87 8.77 8.24
C PHE A 86 -6.88 7.25 8.51
N CYS A 87 -7.79 6.52 7.87
CA CYS A 87 -7.84 5.07 7.94
C CYS A 87 -8.08 4.48 6.56
N GLU A 88 -7.33 3.42 6.24
CA GLU A 88 -7.36 2.78 4.93
C GLU A 88 -7.23 1.26 5.09
N PHE A 89 -7.96 0.51 4.26
CA PHE A 89 -7.76 -0.92 4.12
C PHE A 89 -6.46 -1.20 3.35
N LEU A 90 -5.58 -2.02 3.92
CA LEU A 90 -4.31 -2.39 3.30
C LEU A 90 -4.45 -3.66 2.45
N ASN A 91 -4.72 -4.78 3.12
CA ASN A 91 -4.77 -6.10 2.52
C ASN A 91 -5.41 -7.10 3.49
N ILE A 92 -5.56 -8.32 3.01
CA ILE A 92 -5.86 -9.50 3.82
C ILE A 92 -4.52 -10.21 4.09
N ASP A 93 -4.26 -10.62 5.34
CA ASP A 93 -3.06 -11.40 5.66
C ASP A 93 -3.20 -12.88 5.25
N GLY A 94 -2.13 -13.66 5.46
CA GLY A 94 -2.10 -15.08 5.10
C GLY A 94 -3.13 -15.93 5.86
N ASP A 95 -3.59 -15.47 7.02
CA ASP A 95 -4.59 -16.14 7.87
C ASP A 95 -6.03 -15.66 7.56
N GLY A 96 -6.20 -14.77 6.59
CA GLY A 96 -7.51 -14.24 6.21
C GLY A 96 -8.00 -13.07 7.06
N ASN A 97 -7.13 -12.44 7.86
CA ASN A 97 -7.47 -11.27 8.69
C ASN A 97 -7.36 -9.97 7.89
N GLU A 98 -8.22 -9.00 8.22
CA GLU A 98 -8.25 -7.72 7.53
C GLU A 98 -7.25 -6.75 8.17
N ARG A 99 -6.35 -6.15 7.39
CA ARG A 99 -5.37 -5.18 7.86
C ARG A 99 -5.75 -3.76 7.45
N TYR A 100 -5.67 -2.85 8.41
CA TYR A 100 -6.01 -1.45 8.24
C TYR A 100 -4.86 -0.58 8.73
N ARG A 101 -4.52 0.42 7.94
CA ARG A 101 -3.65 1.51 8.38
C ARG A 101 -4.49 2.56 9.08
N VAL A 102 -4.02 3.07 10.22
CA VAL A 102 -4.67 4.12 10.98
C VAL A 102 -3.64 5.18 11.38
N GLY A 103 -3.84 6.42 10.95
CA GLY A 103 -2.93 7.54 11.14
C GLY A 103 -2.31 8.01 9.81
N PHE A 104 -1.79 9.23 9.83
CA PHE A 104 -1.13 9.85 8.67
C PHE A 104 0.38 9.51 8.67
N ASP A 105 1.18 10.26 9.45
CA ASP A 105 2.64 10.15 9.42
C ASP A 105 3.18 9.01 10.29
N ASN A 106 2.71 8.90 11.54
CA ASN A 106 3.04 7.81 12.47
C ASN A 106 1.88 6.82 12.55
N TYR A 107 1.62 6.13 11.44
CA TYR A 107 0.49 5.20 11.37
C TYR A 107 0.72 3.95 12.23
N SER A 108 -0.38 3.39 12.74
CA SER A 108 -0.44 2.06 13.32
C SER A 108 -1.18 1.13 12.37
N VAL A 109 -0.79 -0.15 12.35
CA VAL A 109 -1.53 -1.17 11.60
C VAL A 109 -2.45 -1.91 12.57
N TYR A 110 -3.75 -1.78 12.33
CA TYR A 110 -4.78 -2.53 13.01
C TYR A 110 -5.11 -3.80 12.22
N VAL A 111 -5.22 -4.92 12.92
CA VAL A 111 -5.59 -6.21 12.35
C VAL A 111 -6.92 -6.65 12.97
N LEU A 112 -7.89 -6.88 12.11
CA LEU A 112 -9.23 -7.33 12.47
C LEU A 112 -9.31 -8.83 12.22
N LYS A 113 -9.29 -9.59 13.31
CA LYS A 113 -9.43 -11.04 13.27
C LYS A 113 -10.89 -11.42 13.44
N LYS A 114 -11.39 -12.27 12.56
CA LYS A 114 -12.77 -12.75 12.66
C LYS A 114 -12.94 -13.56 13.94
N ASN A 115 -13.87 -13.14 14.78
CA ASN A 115 -14.29 -13.87 15.97
C ASN A 115 -15.65 -14.55 15.68
N PRO A 116 -15.66 -15.87 15.39
CA PRO A 116 -16.88 -16.61 15.08
C PRO A 116 -17.81 -16.74 16.31
N VAL A 117 -17.28 -16.56 17.52
CA VAL A 117 -18.02 -16.68 18.78
C VAL A 117 -18.60 -15.33 19.22
N SER A 118 -18.12 -14.22 18.66
CA SER A 118 -18.57 -12.89 19.01
C SER A 118 -20.07 -12.74 18.71
N LYS A 119 -20.85 -12.64 19.80
CA LYS A 119 -22.27 -12.37 19.75
C LYS A 119 -22.50 -10.92 19.32
N LEU A 120 -23.58 -10.69 18.57
CA LEU A 120 -24.11 -9.33 18.42
C LEU A 120 -24.37 -8.76 19.83
N PRO A 121 -23.97 -7.51 20.13
CA PRO A 121 -24.29 -6.89 21.40
C PRO A 121 -25.79 -7.01 21.70
N ALA A 122 -26.13 -7.39 22.93
CA ALA A 122 -27.52 -7.59 23.33
C ALA A 122 -28.32 -6.28 23.12
N GLY A 123 -29.47 -6.37 22.45
CA GLY A 123 -30.32 -5.21 22.12
C GLY A 123 -30.17 -4.68 20.69
N LEU A 124 -29.27 -5.21 19.87
CA LEU A 124 -29.21 -4.90 18.43
C LEU A 124 -30.15 -5.79 17.62
N SER A 125 -30.86 -5.17 16.67
CA SER A 125 -31.86 -5.78 15.77
C SER A 125 -31.34 -7.05 15.07
N LYS A 126 -32.24 -8.02 14.88
CA LYS A 126 -32.03 -9.25 14.09
C LYS A 126 -31.56 -8.98 12.64
N HIS A 127 -31.69 -7.75 12.16
CA HIS A 127 -31.27 -7.32 10.82
C HIS A 127 -29.83 -6.82 10.74
N LEU A 128 -29.10 -6.73 11.86
CA LEU A 128 -27.69 -6.34 11.83
C LEU A 128 -26.82 -7.55 11.45
N THR A 129 -26.28 -7.54 10.24
CA THR A 129 -25.39 -8.62 9.76
C THR A 129 -24.05 -8.60 10.48
N TRP A 130 -23.52 -9.79 10.78
CA TRP A 130 -22.19 -9.96 11.38
C TRP A 130 -21.13 -9.18 10.60
N GLY A 131 -20.23 -8.47 11.30
CA GLY A 131 -19.18 -7.66 10.69
C GLY A 131 -19.59 -6.26 10.25
N THR A 132 -20.88 -5.92 10.16
CA THR A 132 -21.31 -4.60 9.64
C THR A 132 -20.76 -3.43 10.44
N LYS A 133 -20.84 -3.47 11.77
CA LYS A 133 -20.35 -2.42 12.69
C LYS A 133 -19.05 -2.80 13.40
N LEU A 134 -18.17 -3.55 12.72
CA LEU A 134 -16.97 -4.18 13.33
C LEU A 134 -17.31 -5.18 14.46
N ASN A 135 -18.60 -5.46 14.68
CA ASN A 135 -19.08 -6.54 15.52
C ASN A 135 -18.63 -7.87 14.92
N GLY A 136 -18.12 -8.80 15.72
CA GLY A 136 -17.57 -10.03 15.17
C GLY A 136 -16.07 -10.01 14.94
N PHE A 137 -15.36 -8.95 15.30
CA PHE A 137 -13.92 -8.87 15.18
C PHE A 137 -13.23 -8.68 16.52
N ASP A 138 -12.15 -9.42 16.72
CA ASP A 138 -11.15 -9.11 17.72
C ASP A 138 -10.11 -8.18 17.08
N PHE A 139 -9.69 -7.15 17.83
CA PHE A 139 -8.79 -6.13 17.31
C PHE A 139 -7.37 -6.35 17.85
N TYR A 140 -6.41 -6.18 16.96
CA TYR A 140 -5.00 -6.24 17.28
C TYR A 140 -4.28 -5.05 16.67
N ILE A 141 -3.17 -4.63 17.27
CA ILE A 141 -2.21 -3.73 16.65
C ILE A 141 -0.94 -4.51 16.36
N GLU A 142 -0.41 -4.33 15.16
CA GLU A 142 0.87 -4.89 14.77
C GLU A 142 2.01 -4.01 15.27
N ARG A 143 2.90 -4.60 16.09
CA ARG A 143 4.16 -3.96 16.52
C ARG A 143 5.29 -4.95 16.36
N ASN A 144 6.35 -4.56 15.67
CA ASN A 144 7.54 -5.40 15.44
C ASN A 144 7.20 -6.81 14.91
N GLY A 145 6.19 -6.91 14.04
CA GLY A 145 5.72 -8.17 13.46
C GLY A 145 4.89 -9.06 14.40
N GLN A 146 4.51 -8.57 15.59
CA GLN A 146 3.62 -9.28 16.52
C GLN A 146 2.26 -8.60 16.61
N LEU A 147 1.21 -9.41 16.74
CA LEU A 147 -0.16 -8.95 16.97
C LEU A 147 -0.40 -8.81 18.47
N ILE A 148 -0.60 -7.56 18.92
CA ILE A 148 -0.91 -7.24 20.31
C ILE A 148 -2.41 -7.00 20.40
N PRO A 149 -3.16 -7.77 21.22
CA PRO A 149 -4.59 -7.53 21.43
C PRO A 149 -4.82 -6.09 21.87
N THR A 150 -5.82 -5.44 21.28
CA THR A 150 -6.15 -4.06 21.61
C THR A 150 -7.64 -3.84 21.59
N THR A 151 -8.06 -2.72 22.16
CA THR A 151 -9.41 -2.18 21.98
C THR A 151 -9.27 -0.83 21.27
N PRO A 152 -9.81 -0.67 20.06
CA PRO A 152 -9.70 0.60 19.33
C PRO A 152 -10.42 1.70 20.12
N SER A 153 -9.79 2.87 20.18
CA SER A 153 -10.37 4.02 20.88
C SER A 153 -11.61 4.54 20.16
N GLU A 154 -12.45 5.30 20.87
CA GLU A 154 -13.66 5.93 20.31
C GLU A 154 -13.37 6.83 19.10
N LYS A 155 -12.15 7.37 19.00
CA LYS A 155 -11.70 8.14 17.84
C LYS A 155 -11.39 7.26 16.64
N VAL A 156 -10.78 6.09 16.86
CA VAL A 156 -10.32 5.19 15.78
C VAL A 156 -11.47 4.36 15.21
N THR A 157 -12.40 3.92 16.08
CA THR A 157 -13.51 3.02 15.71
C THR A 157 -14.36 3.53 14.53
N PRO A 158 -14.80 4.81 14.48
CA PRO A 158 -15.56 5.33 13.33
C PRO A 158 -14.77 5.33 12.02
N HIS A 159 -13.45 5.53 12.08
CA HIS A 159 -12.60 5.54 10.90
C HIS A 159 -12.36 4.12 10.36
N LEU A 160 -12.10 3.15 11.25
CA LEU A 160 -12.04 1.73 10.88
C LEU A 160 -13.35 1.26 10.22
N TYR A 161 -14.49 1.66 10.80
CA TYR A 161 -15.80 1.35 10.25
C TYR A 161 -15.98 1.90 8.83
N LYS A 162 -15.65 3.17 8.60
CA LYS A 162 -15.74 3.80 7.27
C LYS A 162 -14.81 3.13 6.26
N ALA A 163 -13.57 2.83 6.64
CA ALA A 163 -12.60 2.16 5.77
C ALA A 163 -13.09 0.76 5.37
N ARG A 164 -13.68 0.01 6.32
CA ARG A 164 -14.26 -1.31 6.04
C ARG A 164 -15.48 -1.22 5.13
N GLN A 165 -16.38 -0.26 5.35
CA GLN A 165 -17.52 -0.05 4.45
C GLN A 165 -17.09 0.25 3.02
N ALA A 166 -16.07 1.10 2.85
CA ALA A 166 -15.51 1.40 1.53
C ALA A 166 -14.95 0.14 0.85
N LYS A 167 -14.24 -0.72 1.60
CA LYS A 167 -13.74 -2.01 1.10
C LYS A 167 -14.87 -2.97 0.68
N GLU A 168 -15.93 -3.09 1.50
CA GLU A 168 -17.07 -3.94 1.15
C GLU A 168 -17.87 -3.39 -0.04
N LEU A 169 -18.01 -2.07 -0.14
CA LEU A 169 -18.65 -1.43 -1.29
C LEU A 169 -17.83 -1.67 -2.57
N ALA A 170 -16.50 -1.49 -2.52
CA ALA A 170 -15.62 -1.75 -3.65
C ALA A 170 -15.73 -3.21 -4.12
N ARG A 171 -15.71 -4.17 -3.17
CA ARG A 171 -15.94 -5.59 -3.47
C ARG A 171 -17.29 -5.83 -4.14
N ARG A 172 -18.35 -5.18 -3.65
CA ARG A 172 -19.70 -5.30 -4.22
C ARG A 172 -19.78 -4.71 -5.63
N CYS A 173 -19.21 -3.53 -5.85
CA CYS A 173 -19.19 -2.89 -7.18
C CYS A 173 -18.45 -3.79 -8.17
N GLN A 174 -17.26 -4.27 -7.81
CA GLN A 174 -16.50 -5.20 -8.64
C GLN A 174 -17.30 -6.46 -8.97
N TYR A 175 -17.98 -7.06 -7.99
CA TYR A 175 -18.85 -8.21 -8.23
C TYR A 175 -20.00 -7.89 -9.21
N LEU A 176 -20.61 -6.71 -9.13
CA LEU A 176 -21.67 -6.29 -10.03
C LEU A 176 -21.14 -6.00 -11.45
N ASP A 177 -19.97 -5.38 -11.56
CA ASP A 177 -19.26 -5.17 -12.82
C ASP A 177 -18.97 -6.51 -13.52
N GLU A 178 -18.40 -7.49 -12.79
CA GLU A 178 -18.13 -8.85 -13.28
C GLU A 178 -19.40 -9.61 -13.72
N LYS A 179 -20.58 -9.18 -13.24
CA LYS A 179 -21.88 -9.76 -13.62
C LYS A 179 -22.58 -8.98 -14.75
N GLY A 180 -21.90 -8.01 -15.36
CA GLY A 180 -22.44 -7.21 -16.46
C GLY A 180 -23.53 -6.24 -16.03
N PHE A 181 -23.66 -5.93 -14.73
CA PHE A 181 -24.72 -5.05 -14.24
C PHE A 181 -24.62 -3.62 -14.78
N PHE A 182 -23.39 -3.19 -15.12
CA PHE A 182 -23.10 -1.87 -15.65
C PHE A 182 -22.80 -1.86 -17.15
N GLU A 183 -22.89 -3.00 -17.84
CA GLU A 183 -22.86 -3.05 -19.30
C GLU A 183 -24.19 -2.50 -19.82
N SER A 184 -24.24 -1.21 -20.13
CA SER A 184 -25.39 -0.65 -20.84
C SER A 184 -25.35 -1.13 -22.30
N GLU A 185 -26.41 -1.77 -22.79
CA GLU A 185 -26.63 -1.89 -24.23
C GLU A 185 -26.55 -0.48 -24.86
N PRO A 186 -25.82 -0.31 -25.97
CA PRO A 186 -25.78 0.99 -26.64
C PRO A 186 -27.20 1.37 -27.02
N ARG A 187 -27.71 2.49 -26.47
CA ARG A 187 -29.02 3.03 -26.82
C ARG A 187 -29.07 3.21 -28.34
N GLN A 188 -29.78 2.32 -29.03
CA GLN A 188 -30.09 2.51 -30.45
C GLN A 188 -30.90 3.80 -30.56
N ARG A 189 -30.26 4.89 -31.01
CA ARG A 189 -30.98 6.10 -31.39
C ARG A 189 -31.92 5.68 -32.52
N LYS A 190 -33.23 5.69 -32.25
CA LYS A 190 -34.22 5.61 -33.32
C LYS A 190 -33.95 6.78 -34.27
N THR A 191 -33.36 6.50 -35.42
CA THR A 191 -33.38 7.42 -36.55
C THR A 191 -34.84 7.52 -36.98
N LEU A 192 -35.47 8.65 -36.67
CA LEU A 192 -36.76 9.01 -37.25
C LEU A 192 -36.52 9.21 -38.76
N GLY A 193 -37.00 8.26 -39.55
CA GLY A 193 -37.15 8.39 -41.00
C GLY A 193 -38.46 9.08 -41.36
#